data_AF-A0A2U3QEH2-F1
#
_entry.id   AF-A0A2U3QEH2-F1
#
_cell.length_a   1.000
_cell.length_b   1.000
_cell.length_c   1.000
_cell.angle_alpha   90.00
_cell.angle_beta   90.00
_cell.angle_gamma   90.00
#
_symmetry.space_group_name_H-M   'P 1'
#
loop_
_entity.id
_entity.type
_entity.pdbx_description
1 polymer ?
#
loop_
_entity_poly.entity_id
_entity_poly.type
_entity_poly.pdbx_seq_one_letter_code
_entity_poly.pdbx_strand_id
1 'polypeptide(L)'
;MGLEERTFMSAICIGVLIFRAFRQRDALQLGETVLQAYNVYRENGTAEVKRMHQMSFKKCSKCGFIWYQRAAFLSDPNLCMIGYQAYFDEPLTGLFLFNHTCGTSLAIKAGDFQDLFDGPMYTERLNGTEKCGGHCLHKSDLSPCPQECECSYVREIVQVILKWPKQEISVKQ
;
A
#
# COMPACT_ATOMS: atom_id res chain seq x y z
N MET A 1 -4.88 28.51 -30.00
CA MET A 1 -5.04 28.01 -28.61
C MET A 1 -6.48 27.55 -28.47
N GLY A 2 -6.82 26.29 -28.22
CA GLY A 2 -6.06 25.04 -28.06
C GLY A 2 -7.14 23.94 -27.93
N LEU A 3 -7.15 22.95 -28.82
CA LEU A 3 -6.54 21.62 -28.58
C LEU A 3 -7.13 20.92 -27.35
N GLU A 4 -8.36 20.40 -27.44
CA GLU A 4 -8.76 19.25 -26.59
C GLU A 4 -10.05 18.51 -27.00
N GLU A 5 -10.88 19.04 -27.90
CA GLU A 5 -12.14 18.34 -28.26
C GLU A 5 -12.11 17.59 -29.60
N ARG A 6 -10.99 17.58 -30.33
CA ARG A 6 -10.90 16.96 -31.67
C ARG A 6 -10.36 15.53 -31.69
N THR A 7 -10.10 14.93 -30.54
CA THR A 7 -9.49 13.59 -30.47
C THR A 7 -10.53 12.47 -30.29
N PHE A 8 -11.75 12.76 -29.84
CA PHE A 8 -12.73 11.72 -29.50
C PHE A 8 -13.72 11.37 -30.62
N MET A 9 -13.91 12.25 -31.61
CA MET A 9 -14.77 12.00 -32.79
C MET A 9 -13.99 11.49 -34.01
N SER A 10 -12.68 11.20 -33.88
CA SER A 10 -11.88 10.59 -34.96
C SER A 10 -11.77 9.06 -34.86
N ALA A 11 -12.08 8.46 -33.71
CA ALA A 11 -11.95 7.00 -33.53
C ALA A 11 -13.21 6.23 -33.97
N ILE A 12 -14.39 6.88 -34.01
CA ILE A 12 -15.65 6.22 -34.37
C ILE A 12 -15.89 6.25 -35.90
N CYS A 13 -15.37 7.26 -36.61
CA CYS A 13 -15.52 7.34 -38.07
C CYS A 13 -14.57 6.45 -38.87
N ILE A 14 -13.45 6.00 -38.29
CA ILE A 14 -12.55 5.02 -38.93
C ILE A 14 -13.17 3.62 -38.93
N GLY A 15 -14.06 3.31 -37.97
CA GLY A 15 -14.72 2.00 -37.89
C GLY A 15 -15.80 1.76 -38.96
N VAL A 16 -16.41 2.81 -39.51
CA VAL A 16 -17.57 2.67 -40.42
C VAL A 16 -17.16 2.67 -41.91
N LEU A 17 -16.03 3.27 -42.27
CA LEU A 17 -15.56 3.28 -43.67
C LEU A 17 -14.86 1.99 -44.11
N ILE A 18 -14.42 1.15 -43.17
CA ILE A 18 -13.81 -0.16 -43.49
C ILE A 18 -14.88 -1.19 -43.90
N PHE A 19 -16.16 -0.96 -43.57
CA PHE A 19 -17.21 -1.99 -43.72
C PHE A 19 -17.92 -2.05 -45.08
N ARG A 20 -17.62 -1.17 -46.05
CA ARG A 20 -18.32 -1.16 -47.37
C ARG A 20 -17.48 -1.52 -48.60
N ALA A 21 -16.21 -1.91 -48.45
CA ALA A 21 -15.35 -2.24 -49.59
C ALA A 21 -14.88 -3.71 -49.68
N PHE A 22 -15.22 -4.59 -48.74
CA PHE A 22 -14.75 -5.99 -48.78
C PHE A 22 -15.88 -6.98 -49.09
N ARG A 23 -16.09 -7.16 -50.40
CA ARG A 23 -16.93 -8.22 -50.95
C ARG A 23 -16.15 -9.54 -50.86
N GLN A 24 -16.57 -10.41 -49.95
CA GLN A 24 -16.35 -11.87 -49.95
C GLN A 24 -14.98 -12.37 -50.45
N ARG A 25 -13.93 -12.25 -49.61
CA ARG A 25 -12.86 -13.28 -49.48
C ARG A 25 -11.85 -13.07 -48.34
N ASP A 26 -11.89 -11.96 -47.61
CA ASP A 26 -10.87 -11.68 -46.57
C ASP A 26 -11.43 -11.57 -45.14
N ALA A 27 -12.53 -12.25 -44.83
CA ALA A 27 -13.13 -12.23 -43.49
C ALA A 27 -12.32 -13.03 -42.45
N LEU A 28 -11.51 -14.01 -42.87
CA LEU A 28 -10.72 -14.84 -41.95
C LEU A 28 -9.42 -14.13 -41.49
N GLN A 29 -8.68 -13.51 -42.41
CA GLN A 29 -7.42 -12.84 -42.07
C GLN A 29 -7.63 -11.56 -41.22
N LEU A 30 -8.71 -10.81 -41.47
CA LEU A 30 -9.07 -9.64 -40.65
C LEU A 30 -9.44 -10.02 -39.21
N GLY A 31 -10.04 -11.20 -39.01
CA GLY A 31 -10.40 -11.70 -37.67
C GLY A 31 -9.18 -12.01 -36.81
N GLU A 32 -8.14 -12.62 -37.39
CA GLU A 32 -6.91 -12.97 -36.67
C GLU A 32 -6.10 -11.74 -36.28
N THR A 33 -5.98 -10.74 -37.18
CA THR A 33 -5.24 -9.51 -36.89
C THR A 33 -5.91 -8.64 -35.82
N VAL A 34 -7.24 -8.62 -35.77
CA VAL A 34 -7.99 -7.87 -34.76
C VAL A 34 -7.90 -8.56 -33.39
N LEU A 35 -7.98 -9.91 -33.35
CA LEU A 35 -7.78 -10.65 -32.10
C LEU A 35 -6.36 -10.49 -31.56
N GLN A 36 -5.35 -10.51 -32.44
CA GLN A 36 -3.95 -10.28 -32.06
C GLN A 36 -3.75 -8.88 -31.49
N ALA A 37 -4.26 -7.83 -32.15
CA ALA A 37 -4.18 -6.46 -31.65
C ALA A 37 -4.93 -6.27 -30.31
N TYR A 38 -6.10 -6.90 -30.15
CA TYR A 38 -6.87 -6.88 -28.90
C TYR A 38 -6.11 -7.59 -27.76
N ASN A 39 -5.50 -8.75 -28.02
CA ASN A 39 -4.71 -9.47 -27.03
C ASN A 39 -3.45 -8.69 -26.61
N VAL A 40 -2.75 -8.08 -27.56
CA VAL A 40 -1.59 -7.20 -27.27
C VAL A 40 -2.02 -5.98 -26.44
N TYR A 41 -3.15 -5.34 -26.76
CA TYR A 41 -3.67 -4.22 -25.95
C TYR A 41 -4.10 -4.67 -24.54
N ARG A 42 -4.73 -5.85 -24.43
CA ARG A 42 -5.14 -6.44 -23.14
C ARG A 42 -3.94 -6.81 -22.29
N GLU A 43 -2.89 -7.38 -22.86
CA GLU A 43 -1.67 -7.78 -22.15
C GLU A 43 -0.83 -6.56 -21.74
N ASN A 44 -0.68 -5.56 -22.61
CA ASN A 44 0.06 -4.34 -22.29
C ASN A 44 -0.71 -3.44 -21.29
N GLY A 45 -2.03 -3.29 -21.46
CA GLY A 45 -2.87 -2.53 -20.53
C GLY A 45 -2.94 -3.17 -19.14
N THR A 46 -2.95 -4.51 -19.06
CA THR A 46 -2.86 -5.20 -17.76
C THR A 46 -1.47 -5.10 -17.14
N ALA A 47 -0.40 -5.11 -17.92
CA ALA A 47 0.98 -4.96 -17.41
C ALA A 47 1.25 -3.55 -16.86
N GLU A 48 0.77 -2.49 -17.51
CA GLU A 48 0.90 -1.10 -17.01
C GLU A 48 0.05 -0.86 -15.77
N VAL A 49 -1.19 -1.36 -15.72
CA VAL A 49 -2.03 -1.30 -14.52
C VAL A 49 -1.42 -2.12 -13.37
N LYS A 50 -0.79 -3.26 -13.68
CA LYS A 50 -0.07 -4.11 -12.72
C LYS A 50 1.20 -3.43 -12.19
N ARG A 51 1.91 -2.65 -13.02
CA ARG A 51 3.02 -1.78 -12.61
C ARG A 51 2.56 -0.64 -11.70
N MET A 52 1.41 -0.02 -11.96
CA MET A 52 0.89 1.06 -11.12
C MET A 52 0.41 0.59 -9.74
N HIS A 53 -0.16 -0.63 -9.64
CA HIS A 53 -0.51 -1.23 -8.34
C HIS A 53 0.71 -1.58 -7.48
N GLN A 54 1.91 -1.57 -8.05
CA GLN A 54 3.19 -1.82 -7.37
C GLN A 54 3.85 -0.54 -6.82
N MET A 55 3.27 0.64 -7.03
CA MET A 55 3.90 1.93 -6.71
C MET A 55 3.34 2.61 -5.45
N SER A 56 2.33 2.04 -4.78
CA SER A 56 1.80 2.61 -3.53
C SER A 56 2.19 1.80 -2.31
N PHE A 57 2.69 2.46 -1.27
CA PHE A 57 2.93 1.85 0.04
C PHE A 57 1.66 1.26 0.66
N LYS A 58 0.56 2.02 0.69
CA LYS A 58 -0.72 1.56 1.25
C LYS A 58 -1.90 2.28 0.64
N LYS A 59 -3.05 1.61 0.58
CA LYS A 59 -4.35 2.20 0.25
C LYS A 59 -5.36 1.94 1.36
N CYS A 60 -6.11 2.95 1.73
CA CYS A 60 -7.25 2.82 2.64
C CYS A 60 -8.38 2.05 1.96
N SER A 61 -8.78 0.92 2.54
CA SER A 61 -9.85 0.07 1.98
C SER A 61 -11.23 0.74 2.03
N LYS A 62 -11.43 1.71 2.94
CA LYS A 62 -12.72 2.38 3.13
C LYS A 62 -12.90 3.63 2.26
N CYS A 63 -12.00 4.61 2.37
CA CYS A 63 -12.12 5.86 1.60
C CYS A 63 -11.29 5.89 0.30
N GLY A 64 -10.46 4.88 0.06
CA GLY A 64 -9.65 4.79 -1.15
C GLY A 64 -8.40 5.68 -1.17
N PHE A 65 -8.13 6.47 -0.12
CA PHE A 65 -6.93 7.30 -0.01
C PHE A 65 -5.65 6.46 -0.18
N ILE A 66 -4.68 6.96 -0.93
CA ILE A 66 -3.46 6.23 -1.31
C ILE A 66 -2.25 6.96 -0.74
N TRP A 67 -1.44 6.23 0.02
CA TRP A 67 -0.11 6.66 0.44
C TRP A 67 0.92 6.01 -0.49
N TYR A 68 1.59 6.81 -1.31
CA TYR A 68 2.60 6.31 -2.24
C TYR A 68 3.89 5.88 -1.54
N GLN A 69 4.31 6.66 -0.54
CA GLN A 69 5.53 6.42 0.23
C GLN A 69 5.21 6.18 1.70
N ARG A 70 6.05 5.38 2.38
CA ARG A 70 5.91 5.13 3.82
C ARG A 70 6.02 6.41 4.64
N ALA A 71 6.92 7.33 4.27
CA ALA A 71 7.02 8.63 4.93
C ALA A 71 5.70 9.42 4.85
N ALA A 72 5.01 9.40 3.70
CA ALA A 72 3.70 10.03 3.54
C ALA A 72 2.63 9.33 4.41
N PHE A 73 2.68 8.01 4.55
CA PHE A 73 1.80 7.27 5.46
C PHE A 73 2.03 7.66 6.93
N LEU A 74 3.30 7.69 7.36
CA LEU A 74 3.65 8.01 8.74
C LEU A 74 3.42 9.49 9.08
N SER A 75 3.56 10.40 8.12
CA SER A 75 3.34 11.83 8.31
C SER A 75 1.88 12.26 8.14
N ASP A 76 0.96 11.39 7.76
CA ASP A 76 -0.46 11.74 7.62
C ASP A 76 -1.09 12.06 9.00
N PRO A 77 -1.61 13.28 9.22
CA PRO A 77 -2.27 13.64 10.49
C PRO A 77 -3.60 12.92 10.69
N ASN A 78 -4.18 12.32 9.65
CA ASN A 78 -5.41 11.53 9.72
C ASN A 78 -5.17 10.07 10.09
N LEU A 79 -3.91 9.66 10.27
CA LEU A 79 -3.52 8.31 10.69
C LEU A 79 -2.95 8.31 12.10
N CYS A 80 -3.54 7.48 12.97
CA CYS A 80 -3.08 7.27 14.32
C CYS A 80 -2.74 5.79 14.55
N MET A 81 -1.57 5.49 15.10
CA MET A 81 -1.25 4.13 15.53
C MET A 81 -2.03 3.82 16.82
N ILE A 82 -2.76 2.71 16.83
CA ILE A 82 -3.65 2.32 17.92
C ILE A 82 -3.25 1.01 18.60
N GLY A 83 -2.28 0.29 18.03
CA GLY A 83 -1.84 -0.95 18.64
C GLY A 83 -0.78 -1.71 17.85
N TYR A 84 -0.27 -2.75 18.51
CA TYR A 84 0.62 -3.75 17.93
C TYR A 84 0.13 -5.15 18.30
N GLN A 85 -0.11 -5.99 17.30
CA GLN A 85 -0.41 -7.41 17.50
C GLN A 85 0.87 -8.21 17.29
N ALA A 86 1.48 -8.63 18.40
CA ALA A 86 2.72 -9.39 18.36
C ALA A 86 2.51 -10.78 17.74
N TYR A 87 3.51 -11.21 16.96
CA TYR A 87 3.69 -12.61 16.60
C TYR A 87 5.02 -13.05 17.21
N PHE A 88 4.95 -13.92 18.21
CA PHE A 88 6.12 -14.19 19.05
C PHE A 88 7.20 -14.98 18.33
N ASP A 89 6.84 -15.85 17.38
CA ASP A 89 7.83 -16.71 16.70
C ASP A 89 8.73 -15.91 15.75
N GLU A 90 8.19 -14.88 15.12
CA GLU A 90 8.91 -14.00 14.20
C GLU A 90 8.42 -12.55 14.40
N PRO A 91 9.06 -11.76 15.28
CA PRO A 91 8.55 -10.46 15.71
C PRO A 91 8.17 -9.50 14.57
N LEU A 92 8.94 -9.52 13.48
CA LEU A 92 8.71 -8.67 12.31
C LEU A 92 7.46 -9.03 11.50
N THR A 93 6.87 -10.21 11.70
CA THR A 93 5.59 -10.58 11.07
C THR A 93 4.38 -10.14 11.88
N GLY A 94 4.58 -9.61 13.09
CA GLY A 94 3.54 -8.94 13.85
C GLY A 94 2.95 -7.75 13.10
N LEU A 95 1.78 -7.28 13.54
CA LEU A 95 1.02 -6.25 12.84
C LEU A 95 0.95 -4.95 13.63
N PHE A 96 1.43 -3.86 13.06
CA PHE A 96 1.09 -2.51 13.50
C PHE A 96 -0.28 -2.11 13.00
N LEU A 97 -1.06 -1.52 13.90
CA LEU A 97 -2.47 -1.22 13.68
C LEU A 97 -2.67 0.27 13.73
N PHE A 98 -3.30 0.81 12.69
CA PHE A 98 -3.56 2.23 12.53
C PHE A 98 -5.05 2.46 12.33
N ASN A 99 -5.58 3.55 12.88
CA ASN A 99 -6.89 4.06 12.52
C ASN A 99 -6.73 5.25 11.59
N HIS A 100 -7.56 5.28 10.54
CA HIS A 100 -7.73 6.44 9.69
C HIS A 100 -9.01 7.19 10.10
N THR A 101 -9.04 8.52 10.00
CA THR A 101 -10.20 9.36 10.39
C THR A 101 -11.48 9.00 9.66
N CYS A 102 -11.40 8.34 8.51
CA CYS A 102 -12.59 7.78 7.84
C CYS A 102 -13.24 6.62 8.62
N GLY A 103 -12.69 6.19 9.76
CA GLY A 103 -13.21 5.14 10.62
C GLY A 103 -12.93 3.72 10.11
N THR A 104 -11.78 3.50 9.49
CA THR A 104 -11.27 2.15 9.18
C THR A 104 -9.98 1.90 9.92
N SER A 105 -9.64 0.63 10.10
CA SER A 105 -8.36 0.20 10.65
C SER A 105 -7.50 -0.43 9.57
N LEU A 106 -6.22 -0.10 9.57
CA LEU A 106 -5.19 -0.64 8.69
C LEU A 106 -4.23 -1.49 9.51
N ALA A 107 -3.85 -2.65 8.98
CA ALA A 107 -2.78 -3.48 9.51
C ALA A 107 -1.60 -3.48 8.53
N ILE A 108 -0.38 -3.30 9.05
CA ILE A 108 0.88 -3.33 8.30
C ILE A 108 1.87 -4.18 9.08
N LYS A 109 2.70 -4.98 8.39
CA LYS A 109 3.69 -5.82 9.06
C LYS A 109 4.73 -4.94 9.75
N ALA A 110 5.21 -5.35 10.91
CA ALA A 110 6.28 -4.66 11.61
C ALA A 110 7.57 -4.61 10.77
N GLY A 111 7.84 -5.67 10.00
CA GLY A 111 8.98 -5.78 9.07
C GLY A 111 9.00 -4.70 7.98
N ASP A 112 7.85 -4.13 7.61
CA ASP A 112 7.79 -3.03 6.63
C ASP A 112 8.39 -1.71 7.19
N PHE A 113 8.75 -1.70 8.48
CA PHE A 113 9.37 -0.59 9.21
C PHE A 113 10.69 -0.99 9.87
N GLN A 114 11.27 -2.15 9.51
CA GLN A 114 12.45 -2.69 10.19
C GLN A 114 13.65 -1.73 10.17
N ASP A 115 13.78 -0.97 9.09
CA ASP A 115 14.84 0.00 8.81
C ASP A 115 14.63 1.34 9.54
N LEU A 116 13.55 1.49 10.33
CA LEU A 116 13.39 2.63 11.22
C LEU A 116 14.18 2.50 12.53
N PHE A 117 14.88 1.39 12.74
CA PHE A 117 15.60 1.11 13.97
C PHE A 117 17.03 0.69 13.68
N ASP A 118 17.95 1.37 14.36
CA ASP A 118 19.40 1.19 14.24
C ASP A 118 20.02 0.63 15.53
N GLY A 119 19.20 0.12 16.47
CA GLY A 119 19.67 -0.40 17.76
C GLY A 119 20.03 -1.90 17.77
N PRO A 120 20.36 -2.45 18.94
CA PRO A 120 20.67 -3.86 19.08
C PRO A 120 19.42 -4.74 18.89
N MET A 121 19.57 -5.85 18.16
CA MET A 121 18.58 -6.92 18.13
C MET A 121 19.01 -8.03 19.08
N TYR A 122 18.21 -8.26 20.12
CA TYR A 122 18.42 -9.35 21.05
C TYR A 122 17.81 -10.64 20.50
N THR A 123 18.42 -11.79 20.77
CA THR A 123 17.89 -13.10 20.36
C THR A 123 17.17 -13.82 21.49
N GLU A 124 17.34 -13.38 22.74
CA GLU A 124 16.71 -14.02 23.90
C GLU A 124 15.25 -13.60 24.05
N ARG A 125 14.36 -14.58 24.21
CA ARG A 125 12.94 -14.34 24.44
C ARG A 125 12.61 -14.49 25.92
N LEU A 126 12.13 -13.40 26.52
CA LEU A 126 11.77 -13.37 27.94
C LEU A 126 10.26 -13.55 28.19
N ASN A 127 9.44 -13.77 27.16
CA ASN A 127 7.99 -13.87 27.31
C ASN A 127 7.58 -14.97 28.32
N GLY A 128 6.66 -14.65 29.24
CA GLY A 128 6.21 -15.59 30.27
C GLY A 128 7.18 -15.82 31.44
N THR A 129 8.37 -15.21 31.42
CA THR A 129 9.29 -15.22 32.57
C THR A 129 8.93 -14.14 33.59
N GLU A 130 9.46 -14.25 34.81
CA GLU A 130 9.28 -13.23 35.87
C GLU A 130 9.85 -11.85 35.49
N LYS A 131 10.82 -11.79 34.56
CA LYS A 131 11.41 -10.54 34.08
C LYS A 131 10.51 -9.82 33.07
N CYS A 132 9.51 -10.49 32.50
CA CYS A 132 8.68 -9.92 31.45
C CYS A 132 7.46 -9.19 32.00
N GLY A 133 7.44 -7.86 31.80
CA GLY A 133 6.29 -7.02 32.16
C GLY A 133 5.04 -7.20 31.28
N GLY A 134 5.04 -8.14 30.33
CA GLY A 134 3.84 -8.49 29.56
C GLY A 134 3.41 -7.48 28.49
N HIS A 135 4.18 -6.42 28.22
CA HIS A 135 3.81 -5.37 27.25
C HIS A 135 3.32 -5.94 25.91
N CYS A 136 4.02 -6.92 25.33
CA CYS A 136 3.66 -7.53 24.04
C CYS A 136 2.33 -8.29 24.01
N LEU A 137 1.76 -8.62 25.18
CA LEU A 137 0.45 -9.28 25.29
C LEU A 137 -0.71 -8.29 25.20
N HIS A 138 -0.44 -7.00 25.41
CA HIS A 138 -1.44 -5.95 25.42
C HIS A 138 -1.34 -5.12 24.15
N LYS A 139 -2.24 -5.38 23.20
CA LYS A 139 -2.23 -4.74 21.87
C LYS A 139 -2.21 -3.21 21.93
N SER A 140 -2.96 -2.62 22.85
CA SER A 140 -3.06 -1.16 23.01
C SER A 140 -1.93 -0.56 23.85
N ASP A 141 -1.15 -1.40 24.54
CA ASP A 141 0.06 -0.95 25.20
C ASP A 141 1.13 -0.71 24.14
N LEU A 142 1.50 0.54 23.96
CA LEU A 142 2.53 0.99 23.01
C LEU A 142 3.78 1.51 23.72
N SER A 143 3.93 1.25 25.02
CA SER A 143 5.12 1.62 25.78
C SER A 143 6.36 0.84 25.33
N PRO A 144 7.58 1.38 25.54
CA PRO A 144 8.82 0.65 25.27
C PRO A 144 8.94 -0.56 26.20
N CYS A 145 9.69 -1.58 25.76
CA CYS A 145 10.05 -2.70 26.63
C CYS A 145 11.39 -2.41 27.30
N PRO A 146 11.47 -2.36 28.65
CA PRO A 146 12.72 -2.04 29.34
C PRO A 146 13.74 -3.20 29.38
N GLN A 147 13.40 -4.36 28.82
CA GLN A 147 14.19 -5.58 28.89
C GLN A 147 14.94 -5.83 27.56
N GLU A 148 16.11 -6.45 27.66
CA GLU A 148 16.87 -6.98 26.51
C GLU A 148 16.22 -8.26 25.97
N CYS A 149 15.01 -8.11 25.44
CA CYS A 149 14.17 -9.17 24.90
C CYS A 149 14.12 -9.07 23.37
N GLU A 150 14.01 -10.19 22.66
CA GLU A 150 13.81 -10.27 21.21
C GLU A 150 12.68 -9.35 20.70
N CYS A 151 11.61 -9.21 21.48
CA CYS A 151 10.48 -8.33 21.13
C CYS A 151 10.73 -6.83 21.41
N SER A 152 11.79 -6.46 22.14
CA SER A 152 12.07 -5.05 22.47
C SER A 152 12.38 -4.23 21.21
N TYR A 153 13.03 -4.86 20.24
CA TYR A 153 13.29 -4.29 18.92
C TYR A 153 12.01 -3.72 18.27
N VAL A 154 10.94 -4.51 18.18
CA VAL A 154 9.68 -4.05 17.57
C VAL A 154 9.05 -2.93 18.40
N ARG A 155 9.25 -2.93 19.72
CA ARG A 155 8.78 -1.86 20.61
C ARG A 155 9.52 -0.54 20.41
N GLU A 156 10.77 -0.57 19.99
CA GLU A 156 11.51 0.64 19.62
C GLU A 156 11.02 1.22 18.29
N ILE A 157 10.70 0.37 17.30
CA ILE A 157 10.05 0.83 16.06
C ILE A 157 8.72 1.54 16.37
N VAL A 158 7.93 1.00 17.31
CA VAL A 158 6.71 1.68 17.79
C VAL A 158 7.02 3.09 18.29
N GLN A 159 8.10 3.28 19.06
CA GLN A 159 8.47 4.61 19.56
C GLN A 159 8.84 5.58 18.43
N VAL A 160 9.55 5.09 17.41
CA VAL A 160 9.89 5.90 16.23
C VAL A 160 8.63 6.32 15.48
N ILE A 161 7.68 5.40 15.27
CA ILE A 161 6.40 5.69 14.59
C ILE A 161 5.57 6.70 15.40
N LEU A 162 5.46 6.54 16.72
CA LEU A 162 4.69 7.44 17.57
C LEU A 162 5.25 8.87 17.61
N LYS A 163 6.57 9.02 17.46
CA LYS A 163 7.27 10.32 17.45
C LYS A 163 7.46 10.87 16.03
N TRP A 164 6.97 10.16 15.00
CA TRP A 164 7.17 10.55 13.61
C TRP A 164 6.49 11.90 13.30
N PRO A 165 7.18 12.87 12.68
CA PRO A 165 6.60 14.18 12.38
C PRO A 165 5.36 14.09 11.48
N LYS A 166 4.25 14.65 11.94
CA LYS A 166 3.00 14.78 11.18
C LYS A 166 2.99 16.06 10.36
N GLN A 167 2.42 16.01 9.16
CA GLN A 167 2.19 17.19 8.34
C GLN A 167 1.16 18.09 9.02
N GLU A 168 1.41 19.40 8.99
CA GLU A 168 0.45 20.38 9.49
C GLU A 168 -0.81 20.37 8.61
N ILE A 169 -1.98 20.37 9.26
CA ILE A 169 -3.23 20.59 8.55
C ILE A 169 -3.30 22.08 8.28
N SER A 170 -2.99 22.50 7.04
CA SER A 170 -3.20 23.88 6.62
C SER A 170 -4.71 24.17 6.59
N VAL A 171 -5.24 24.71 7.68
CA VAL A 171 -6.61 25.24 7.70
C VAL A 171 -6.59 26.54 6.90
N LYS A 172 -7.10 26.49 5.65
CA LYS A 172 -7.40 27.71 4.92
C LYS A 172 -8.59 28.37 5.64
N GLN A 173 -8.32 29.48 6.31
CA GLN A 173 -9.32 30.37 6.91
C GLN A 173 -10.19 31.02 5.83
#